data_AF-A0A416Z765-F1
#
_entry.id   AF-A0A416Z765-F1
#
_cell.length_a   1.000
_cell.length_b   1.000
_cell.length_c   1.000
_cell.angle_alpha   90.00
_cell.angle_beta   90.00
_cell.angle_gamma   90.00
#
_symmetry.space_group_name_H-M   'P 1'
#
loop_
_entity.id
_entity.type
_entity.pdbx_description
1 polymer ?
#
loop_
_entity_poly.entity_id
_entity_poly.type
_entity_poly.pdbx_seq_one_letter_code
_entity_poly.pdbx_strand_id
1 'polypeptide(L)'
;MTLNQGQILYMGVGCEAMLRTGSGVCVAASTPGLIDETSGAALAGGLGLQKNHLYMATVDSRGVQASANSTKLLVRGNYSVQ
;
A
#
# COMPACT_ATOMS: atom_id res chain seq x y z
N MET A 1 10.10 3.22 5.17
CA MET A 1 9.88 4.62 4.76
C MET A 1 8.80 5.28 5.62
N THR A 2 8.72 6.61 5.62
CA THR A 2 7.71 7.40 6.35
C THR A 2 6.99 8.31 5.36
N LEU A 3 5.66 8.35 5.44
CA LEU A 3 4.77 9.21 4.66
C LEU A 3 4.01 10.18 5.58
N ASN A 4 3.78 11.39 5.08
CA ASN A 4 2.83 12.33 5.63
C ASN A 4 1.45 12.13 5.01
N GLN A 5 0.41 12.62 5.67
CA GLN A 5 -0.96 12.49 5.21
C GLN A 5 -1.09 13.02 3.77
N GLY A 6 -1.77 12.24 2.92
CA GLY A 6 -1.98 12.58 1.51
C GLY A 6 -0.90 12.07 0.56
N GLN A 7 0.33 11.82 1.05
CA GLN A 7 1.39 11.27 0.19
C GLN A 7 1.07 9.84 -0.23
N ILE A 8 1.47 9.52 -1.46
CA ILE A 8 1.21 8.23 -2.09
C ILE A 8 2.53 7.52 -2.35
N LEU A 9 2.64 6.30 -1.82
CA LEU A 9 3.62 5.33 -2.26
C LEU A 9 3.05 4.57 -3.47
N TYR A 10 3.58 4.81 -4.66
CA TYR A 10 3.30 3.97 -5.82
C TYR A 10 4.26 2.79 -5.85
N MET A 11 3.70 1.61 -6.04
CA MET A 11 4.36 0.32 -6.03
C MET A 11 4.45 -0.19 -7.47
N GLY A 12 5.64 -0.58 -7.91
CA GLY A 12 5.81 -1.30 -9.17
C GLY A 12 5.28 -2.74 -9.07
N VAL A 13 5.10 -3.42 -10.21
CA VAL A 13 4.72 -4.84 -10.21
C VAL A 13 5.71 -5.68 -9.38
N GLY A 14 5.16 -6.51 -8.48
CA GLY A 14 5.91 -7.36 -7.56
C GLY A 14 6.49 -6.64 -6.34
N CYS A 15 6.24 -5.33 -6.19
CA CYS A 15 6.59 -4.60 -4.99
C CYS A 15 5.68 -5.03 -3.83
N GLU A 16 6.27 -5.12 -2.63
CA GLU A 16 5.61 -5.51 -1.40
C GLU A 16 5.65 -4.35 -0.39
N ALA A 17 4.57 -4.13 0.34
CA ALA A 17 4.50 -3.11 1.38
C ALA A 17 3.74 -3.62 2.61
N MET A 18 4.24 -3.27 3.80
CA MET A 18 3.60 -3.55 5.08
C MET A 18 3.41 -2.26 5.86
N LEU A 19 2.16 -1.93 6.18
CA LEU A 19 1.83 -0.81 7.07
C LEU A 19 2.24 -1.16 8.51
N ARG A 20 3.23 -0.47 9.07
CA ARG A 20 3.70 -0.74 10.45
C ARG A 20 3.03 0.17 11.48
N THR A 21 2.90 1.45 11.18
CA THR A 21 2.28 2.47 12.05
C THR A 21 1.51 3.50 11.21
N GLY A 22 0.56 4.19 11.83
CA GLY A 22 -0.34 5.12 11.14
C GLY A 22 -1.49 4.41 10.43
N SER A 23 -1.98 5.01 9.36
CA SER A 23 -3.06 4.51 8.51
C SER A 23 -2.81 4.86 7.04
N GLY A 24 -3.34 4.03 6.14
CA GLY A 24 -3.31 4.29 4.71
C GLY A 24 -4.37 3.48 3.98
N VAL A 25 -4.71 3.92 2.78
CA VAL A 25 -5.70 3.30 1.89
C VAL A 25 -5.03 2.81 0.61
N CYS A 26 -5.57 1.75 0.03
CA CYS A 26 -5.15 1.23 -1.26
C CYS A 26 -5.46 2.25 -2.37
N VAL A 27 -4.47 2.56 -3.19
CA VAL A 27 -4.64 3.34 -4.43
C VAL A 27 -4.75 2.37 -5.59
N ALA A 28 -5.93 2.30 -6.21
CA ALA A 28 -6.20 1.46 -7.38
C ALA A 28 -7.42 1.96 -8.16
N ALA A 29 -7.35 1.92 -9.50
CA ALA A 29 -8.47 2.24 -10.38
C ALA A 29 -9.38 1.03 -10.70
N SER A 30 -8.91 -0.18 -10.42
CA SER A 30 -9.64 -1.44 -10.67
C SER A 30 -9.22 -2.53 -9.68
N THR A 31 -10.02 -3.58 -9.59
CA THR A 31 -9.77 -4.75 -8.75
C THR A 31 -8.96 -5.82 -9.50
N PRO A 32 -7.98 -6.50 -8.86
CA PRO A 32 -7.51 -6.25 -7.50
C PRO A 32 -6.71 -4.93 -7.38
N GLY A 33 -6.81 -4.31 -6.20
CA GLY A 33 -5.95 -3.18 -5.85
C GLY A 33 -4.59 -3.70 -5.40
N LEU A 34 -4.53 -4.22 -4.18
CA LEU A 34 -3.37 -4.95 -3.65
C LEU A 34 -3.78 -6.37 -3.28
N ILE A 35 -2.84 -7.30 -3.24
CA ILE A 35 -3.06 -8.64 -2.68
C ILE A 35 -2.59 -8.62 -1.23
N ASP A 36 -3.49 -8.91 -0.29
CA ASP A 36 -3.14 -9.16 1.10
C ASP A 36 -2.69 -10.62 1.24
N GLU A 37 -1.38 -10.82 1.32
CA GLU A 37 -0.78 -12.15 1.44
C GLU A 37 -0.96 -12.75 2.83
N THR A 38 -1.28 -11.92 3.82
CA THR A 38 -1.50 -12.37 5.20
C THR A 38 -2.88 -13.01 5.34
N SER A 39 -3.90 -12.41 4.72
CA SER A 39 -5.28 -12.94 4.74
C SER A 39 -5.64 -13.80 3.52
N GLY A 40 -4.84 -13.76 2.46
CA GLY A 40 -5.11 -14.48 1.21
C GLY A 40 -6.23 -13.86 0.38
N ALA A 41 -6.42 -12.55 0.46
CA ALA A 41 -7.53 -11.83 -0.18
C ALA A 41 -7.07 -10.60 -0.98
N ALA A 42 -7.91 -10.13 -1.91
CA ALA A 42 -7.66 -8.87 -2.61
C ALA A 42 -8.18 -7.68 -1.78
N LEU A 43 -7.36 -6.63 -1.66
CA LEU A 43 -7.75 -5.32 -1.15
C LEU A 43 -8.15 -4.43 -2.35
N ALA A 44 -9.41 -4.02 -2.39
CA ALA A 44 -9.90 -3.09 -3.40
C ALA A 44 -9.40 -1.65 -3.16
N GLY A 45 -9.39 -0.83 -4.21
CA GLY A 45 -9.05 0.59 -4.12
C GLY A 45 -9.94 1.34 -3.13
N GLY A 46 -9.36 2.28 -2.39
CA GLY A 46 -10.01 3.07 -1.35
C GLY A 46 -10.16 2.36 0.00
N LEU A 47 -9.94 1.03 0.07
CA LEU A 47 -10.02 0.31 1.34
C LEU A 47 -8.72 0.46 2.16
N GLY A 48 -8.89 0.49 3.49
CA GLY A 48 -7.80 0.66 4.43
C GLY A 48 -6.91 -0.56 4.57
N LEU A 49 -5.59 -0.34 4.62
CA LEU A 49 -4.62 -1.38 4.95
C LEU A 49 -4.71 -1.74 6.44
N GLN A 50 -4.54 -3.03 6.73
CA GLN A 50 -4.37 -3.54 8.08
C GLN A 50 -2.90 -3.46 8.49
N LYS A 51 -2.63 -3.13 9.75
CA LYS A 51 -1.26 -3.06 10.25
C LYS A 51 -0.64 -4.44 10.31
N ASN A 52 0.63 -4.52 9.93
CA ASN A 52 1.44 -5.73 9.88
C ASN A 52 0.97 -6.79 8.88
N HIS A 53 0.00 -6.47 8.01
CA HIS A 53 -0.30 -7.29 6.85
C HIS A 53 0.67 -6.96 5.72
N LEU A 54 1.11 -8.00 5.02
CA LEU A 54 1.95 -7.87 3.82
C LEU A 54 1.05 -7.73 2.59
N TYR A 55 1.24 -6.64 1.84
CA TYR A 55 0.51 -6.35 0.61
C TYR A 55 1.44 -6.38 -0.59
N MET A 56 1.02 -7.01 -1.70
CA MET A 56 1.77 -7.00 -2.96
C MET A 56 0.98 -6.32 -4.08
N ALA A 57 1.66 -5.51 -4.88
CA ALA A 57 1.14 -4.97 -6.13
C ALA A 57 1.37 -5.96 -7.28
N THR A 58 0.30 -6.44 -7.91
CA THR A 58 0.38 -7.36 -9.06
C THR A 58 0.27 -6.66 -10.41
N VAL A 59 -0.13 -5.39 -10.40
CA VAL A 59 -0.29 -4.53 -11.57
C VAL A 59 0.29 -3.16 -11.27
N ASP A 60 0.76 -2.47 -12.32
CA ASP A 60 1.31 -1.12 -12.18
C ASP A 60 0.26 -0.11 -11.70
N SER A 61 0.74 1.05 -11.25
CA SER A 61 -0.10 2.13 -10.71
C SER A 61 -0.99 1.67 -9.54
N ARG A 62 -0.45 0.79 -8.70
CA ARG A 62 -1.00 0.44 -7.39
C ARG A 62 -0.18 1.07 -6.30
N GLY A 63 -0.77 1.28 -5.13
CA GLY A 63 -0.04 1.95 -4.09
C GLY A 63 -0.79 2.08 -2.78
N VAL A 64 -0.21 2.88 -1.91
CA VAL A 64 -0.75 3.21 -0.60
C VAL A 64 -0.72 4.73 -0.43
N GLN A 65 -1.89 5.33 -0.22
CA GLN A 65 -1.98 6.72 0.21
C GLN A 65 -2.03 6.77 1.73
N ALA A 66 -1.16 7.55 2.36
CA ALA A 66 -1.18 7.75 3.79
C ALA A 66 -2.41 8.56 4.21
N SER A 67 -3.19 8.03 5.16
CA SER A 67 -4.38 8.69 5.71
C SER A 67 -4.08 9.47 7.00
N ALA A 68 -2.85 9.36 7.52
CA ALA A 68 -2.36 10.07 8.70
C ALA A 68 -0.89 10.48 8.52
N ASN A 69 -0.44 11.46 9.29
CA ASN A 69 0.97 11.83 9.36
C ASN A 69 1.81 10.75 10.03
N SER A 70 3.10 10.69 9.69
CA SER A 70 4.03 9.69 10.23
C SER A 70 3.57 8.24 9.99
N THR A 71 2.87 7.98 8.89
CA THR A 71 2.53 6.62 8.44
C THR A 71 3.81 5.92 7.99
N LYS A 72 4.13 4.78 8.59
CA LYS A 72 5.36 4.04 8.30
C LYS A 72 5.05 2.77 7.55
N LEU A 73 5.71 2.58 6.41
CA LEU A 73 5.69 1.35 5.65
C LEU A 73 7.07 0.71 5.60
N LEU A 74 7.11 -0.62 5.72
CA LEU A 74 8.23 -1.42 5.27
C LEU A 74 7.95 -1.77 3.80
N VAL A 75 8.90 -1.53 2.91
CA VAL A 75 8.70 -1.66 1.47
C VAL A 75 9.86 -2.45 0.87
N ARG A 76 9.54 -3.40 0.00
CA ARG A 76 10.52 -4.19 -0.77
C ARG A 76 10.16 -4.14 -2.25
N GLY A 77 11.16 -3.89 -3.08
CA GLY A 77 10.98 -3.74 -4.53
C GLY A 77 10.94 -2.29 -4.98
N ASN A 78 10.60 -2.09 -6.25
CA ASN A 78 10.61 -0.77 -6.88
C ASN A 78 9.39 0.06 -6.45
N TYR A 79 9.63 1.30 -6.04
CA TYR A 79 8.58 2.21 -5.63
C TYR A 79 8.95 3.67 -5.91
N SER A 80 7.94 4.54 -5.94
CA SER A 80 8.08 5.99 -5.97
C SER A 80 7.13 6.65 -4.98
N VAL A 81 7.42 7.88 -4.60
CA VAL A 81 6.60 8.66 -3.65
C VAL A 81 6.17 9.96 -4.31
N GLN A 82 4.88 10.29 -4.19
CA GLN A 82 4.29 11.56 -4.59
C GLN A 82 3.61 12.23 -3.40
#